data_AF-A0A559LYE0-F1
#
_entry.id   AF-A0A559LYE0-F1
#
_cell.length_a   1.000
_cell.length_b   1.000
_cell.length_c   1.000
_cell.angle_alpha   90.00
_cell.angle_beta   90.00
_cell.angle_gamma   90.00
#
_symmetry.space_group_name_H-M   'P 1'
#
loop_
_entity.id
_entity.type
_entity.pdbx_description
1 polymer ?
#
loop_
_entity_poly.entity_id
_entity_poly.type
_entity_poly.pdbx_seq_one_letter_code
_entity_poly.pdbx_strand_id
1 'polypeptide(L)'
;LTSFSRTLDSYADLAKSELNPAKKEKAYERIESFRSELQSFREQLKELRAQTEDVQTSVNRQELLGRRPHHTSTPENPYSDAAIASAPSAHNPWAPKDANGSSLSMNSGDYTRETHALREQSFFANTHTALDEYLARGQAVLGDLGQQREILKGTQKRLYSVANTLGVSGDTIRMIERRAKQDKWIFWAGVVVFFGFCWLVLHYLR
;
A
#
# COMPACT_ATOMS: atom_id res chain seq x y z
N LEU A 1 -15.67 8.55 -2.04
CA LEU A 1 -16.91 7.80 -2.36
C LEU A 1 -18.15 8.41 -1.72
N THR A 2 -18.18 8.62 -0.39
CA THR A 2 -19.36 9.17 0.32
C THR A 2 -19.68 10.62 -0.05
N SER A 3 -18.66 11.45 -0.30
CA SER A 3 -18.86 12.80 -0.83
C SER A 3 -19.42 12.78 -2.26
N PHE A 4 -18.91 11.90 -3.12
CA PHE A 4 -19.37 11.75 -4.50
C PHE A 4 -20.82 11.24 -4.60
N SER A 5 -21.24 10.31 -3.73
CA SER A 5 -22.64 9.90 -3.67
C SER A 5 -23.55 11.06 -3.25
N ARG A 6 -23.14 11.84 -2.24
CA ARG A 6 -23.89 13.02 -1.78
C ARG A 6 -24.01 14.09 -2.89
N THR A 7 -22.96 14.31 -3.69
CA THR A 7 -23.04 15.23 -4.83
C THR A 7 -23.96 14.69 -5.93
N LEU A 8 -23.97 13.39 -6.16
CA LEU A 8 -24.86 12.73 -7.12
C LEU A 8 -26.34 12.91 -6.73
N ASP A 9 -26.65 12.75 -5.45
CA ASP A 9 -28.00 12.97 -4.92
C ASP A 9 -28.42 14.44 -5.05
N SER A 10 -27.51 15.38 -4.75
CA SER A 10 -27.78 16.82 -4.95
C SER A 10 -28.00 17.20 -6.42
N TYR A 11 -27.27 16.56 -7.34
CA TYR A 11 -27.43 16.75 -8.78
C TYR A 11 -28.74 16.13 -9.28
N ALA A 12 -29.16 14.99 -8.72
CA ALA A 12 -30.46 14.39 -8.99
C ALA A 12 -31.62 15.28 -8.54
N ASP A 13 -31.49 15.96 -7.40
CA ASP A 13 -32.50 16.91 -6.95
C ASP A 13 -32.56 18.17 -7.83
N LEU A 14 -31.41 18.66 -8.32
CA LEU A 14 -31.38 19.73 -9.32
C LEU A 14 -32.00 19.29 -10.66
N ALA A 15 -31.75 18.06 -11.11
CA ALA A 15 -32.32 17.51 -12.35
C ALA A 15 -33.86 17.37 -12.28
N LYS A 16 -34.43 17.13 -11.10
CA LYS A 16 -35.90 17.13 -10.89
C LYS A 16 -36.51 18.52 -11.09
N SER A 17 -35.76 19.57 -10.73
CA SER A 17 -36.20 20.97 -10.84
C SER A 17 -36.06 21.57 -12.25
N GLU A 18 -35.41 20.88 -13.19
CA GLU A 18 -35.27 21.36 -14.56
C GLU A 18 -36.60 21.28 -15.35
N LEU A 19 -37.02 22.43 -15.88
CA LEU A 19 -38.26 22.59 -16.64
C LEU A 19 -38.13 22.12 -18.10
N ASN A 20 -36.91 22.10 -18.66
CA ASN A 20 -36.68 21.71 -20.05
C ASN A 20 -36.57 20.17 -20.17
N PRO A 21 -37.49 19.50 -20.90
CA PRO A 21 -37.55 18.04 -20.94
C PRO A 21 -36.28 17.40 -21.52
N ALA A 22 -35.65 18.03 -22.53
CA ALA A 22 -34.45 17.51 -23.17
C ALA A 22 -33.19 17.63 -22.29
N LYS A 23 -33.18 18.54 -21.31
CA LYS A 23 -32.07 18.64 -20.33
C LYS A 23 -32.26 17.66 -19.19
N LYS A 24 -33.51 17.51 -18.75
CA LYS A 24 -33.93 16.58 -17.71
C LYS A 24 -33.59 15.13 -18.08
N GLU A 25 -33.90 14.69 -19.29
CA GLU A 25 -33.58 13.33 -19.77
C GLU A 25 -32.06 13.07 -19.78
N LYS A 26 -31.26 14.01 -20.30
CA LYS A 26 -29.78 13.93 -20.30
C LYS A 26 -29.19 13.95 -18.90
N ALA A 27 -29.82 14.64 -17.96
CA ALA A 27 -29.40 14.64 -16.57
C ALA A 27 -29.63 13.28 -15.91
N TYR A 28 -30.75 12.62 -16.19
CA TYR A 28 -31.03 11.26 -15.71
C TYR A 28 -30.08 10.22 -16.29
N GLU A 29 -29.82 10.23 -17.60
CA GLU A 29 -28.84 9.31 -18.22
C GLU A 29 -27.45 9.45 -17.58
N ARG A 30 -27.01 10.68 -17.29
CA ARG A 30 -25.74 10.93 -16.59
C ARG A 30 -25.76 10.43 -15.15
N ILE A 31 -26.87 10.60 -14.43
CA ILE A 31 -26.99 10.11 -13.05
C ILE A 31 -26.88 8.58 -13.03
N GLU A 32 -27.50 7.91 -13.99
CA GLU A 32 -27.44 6.46 -14.12
C GLU A 32 -26.02 5.96 -14.44
N SER A 33 -25.34 6.60 -15.39
CA SER A 33 -23.94 6.27 -15.70
C SER A 33 -23.01 6.54 -14.52
N PHE A 34 -23.17 7.65 -13.79
CA PHE A 34 -22.35 7.92 -12.60
C PHE A 34 -22.64 6.97 -11.44
N ARG A 35 -23.86 6.41 -11.37
CA ARG A 35 -24.20 5.39 -10.37
C ARG A 35 -23.56 4.04 -10.70
N SER A 36 -23.55 3.63 -11.97
CA SER A 36 -22.85 2.40 -12.38
C SER A 36 -21.34 2.52 -12.21
N GLU A 37 -20.74 3.68 -12.52
CA GLU A 37 -19.33 3.97 -12.23
C GLU A 37 -19.02 3.93 -10.72
N LEU A 38 -19.93 4.41 -9.87
CA LEU A 38 -19.76 4.31 -8.41
C LEU A 38 -19.73 2.85 -7.91
N GLN A 39 -20.51 1.98 -8.54
CA GLN A 39 -20.52 0.55 -8.19
C GLN A 39 -19.21 -0.10 -8.62
N SER A 40 -18.74 0.16 -9.84
CA SER A 40 -17.46 -0.38 -10.32
C SER A 40 -16.27 0.12 -9.49
N PHE A 41 -16.25 1.40 -9.08
CA PHE A 41 -15.21 1.91 -8.18
C PHE A 41 -15.25 1.26 -6.80
N ARG A 42 -16.42 0.92 -6.28
CA ARG A 42 -16.55 0.19 -5.01
C ARG A 42 -16.03 -1.23 -5.11
N GLU A 43 -16.31 -1.92 -6.21
CA GLU A 43 -15.80 -3.25 -6.49
C GLU A 43 -14.28 -3.26 -6.62
N GLN A 44 -13.71 -2.33 -7.39
CA GLN A 44 -12.25 -2.18 -7.52
C GLN A 44 -11.58 -1.87 -6.19
N LEU A 45 -12.18 -1.01 -5.34
CA LEU A 45 -11.64 -0.75 -4.00
C LEU A 45 -11.71 -1.98 -3.09
N LYS A 46 -12.78 -2.78 -3.20
CA LYS A 46 -12.92 -4.02 -2.44
C LYS A 46 -11.85 -5.03 -2.87
N GLU A 47 -11.62 -5.16 -4.17
CA GLU A 47 -10.59 -6.03 -4.72
C GLU A 47 -9.18 -5.59 -4.30
N LEU A 48 -8.87 -4.29 -4.40
CA LEU A 48 -7.58 -3.76 -3.95
C LEU A 48 -7.37 -3.96 -2.45
N ARG A 49 -8.41 -3.80 -1.63
CA ARG A 49 -8.32 -4.10 -0.20
C ARG A 49 -8.06 -5.58 0.06
N ALA A 50 -8.76 -6.47 -0.64
CA ALA A 50 -8.53 -7.91 -0.54
C ALA A 50 -7.09 -8.28 -0.93
N GLN A 51 -6.58 -7.75 -2.06
CA GLN A 51 -5.18 -7.95 -2.46
C GLN A 51 -4.18 -7.45 -1.42
N THR A 52 -4.45 -6.30 -0.79
CA THR A 52 -3.59 -5.76 0.27
C THR A 52 -3.61 -6.65 1.52
N GLU A 53 -4.79 -7.16 1.89
CA GLU A 53 -4.97 -8.07 3.01
C GLU A 53 -4.29 -9.43 2.75
N ASP A 54 -4.38 -9.97 1.54
CA ASP A 54 -3.69 -11.21 1.12
C ASP A 54 -2.16 -11.05 1.20
N VAL A 55 -1.63 -9.91 0.73
CA VAL A 55 -0.21 -9.59 0.89
C VAL A 55 0.16 -9.51 2.37
N GLN A 56 -0.62 -8.78 3.18
CA GLN A 56 -0.35 -8.66 4.62
C GLN A 56 -0.41 -10.02 5.35
N THR A 57 -1.37 -10.88 5.00
CA THR A 57 -1.51 -12.21 5.60
C THR A 57 -0.39 -13.14 5.15
N SER A 58 0.08 -13.04 3.90
CA SER A 58 1.24 -13.80 3.42
C SER A 58 2.54 -13.38 4.14
N VAL A 59 2.74 -12.08 4.37
CA VAL A 59 3.87 -11.55 5.15
C VAL A 59 3.79 -12.06 6.58
N ASN A 60 2.64 -11.90 7.25
CA ASN A 60 2.46 -12.38 8.62
C ASN A 60 2.64 -13.90 8.73
N ARG A 61 2.16 -14.67 7.73
CA ARG A 61 2.40 -16.10 7.64
C ARG A 61 3.89 -16.42 7.45
N GLN A 62 4.61 -15.69 6.60
CA GLN A 62 6.06 -15.85 6.45
C GLN A 62 6.81 -15.50 7.74
N GLU A 63 6.36 -14.51 8.50
CA GLU A 63 6.95 -14.18 9.81
C GLU A 63 6.69 -15.27 10.87
N LEU A 64 5.50 -15.88 10.83
CA LEU A 64 5.11 -16.95 11.76
C LEU A 64 5.71 -18.31 11.40
N LEU A 65 5.82 -18.64 10.11
CA LEU A 65 6.40 -19.90 9.63
C LEU A 65 7.93 -19.81 9.48
N GLY A 66 8.46 -18.61 9.23
CA GLY A 66 9.90 -18.34 9.18
C GLY A 66 10.54 -18.28 10.57
N ARG A 67 9.76 -18.07 11.64
CA ARG A 67 10.20 -18.26 13.03
C ARG A 67 9.83 -19.65 13.52
N ARG A 68 10.62 -20.68 13.19
CA ARG A 68 11.08 -21.79 14.10
C ARG A 68 11.55 -23.03 13.31
N PRO A 69 12.74 -23.53 13.67
CA PRO A 69 12.74 -24.81 14.39
C PRO A 69 13.35 -24.75 15.80
N HIS A 70 13.87 -23.61 16.27
CA HIS A 70 14.51 -23.55 17.59
C HIS A 70 13.87 -22.50 18.50
N HIS A 71 12.73 -22.88 19.06
CA HIS A 71 12.19 -22.27 20.26
C HIS A 71 12.71 -22.95 21.52
N THR A 72 13.97 -22.75 21.84
CA THR A 72 14.37 -22.83 23.24
C THR A 72 14.41 -21.40 23.75
N SER A 73 13.77 -21.18 24.89
CA SER A 73 13.80 -20.00 25.75
C SER A 73 15.02 -19.10 25.55
N THR A 74 14.80 -17.80 25.34
CA THR A 74 15.83 -16.76 25.53
C THR A 74 16.55 -16.94 26.87
N PRO A 75 17.86 -16.64 26.95
CA PRO A 75 18.53 -15.53 26.28
C PRO A 75 19.70 -15.97 25.37
N GLU A 76 19.84 -15.52 24.13
CA GLU A 76 20.25 -14.14 23.75
C GLU A 76 21.28 -13.50 24.70
N ASN A 77 22.18 -14.33 25.24
CA ASN A 77 23.44 -13.91 25.79
C ASN A 77 24.51 -14.87 25.27
N PRO A 78 25.54 -14.42 24.53
CA PRO A 78 26.62 -15.28 24.02
C PRO A 78 27.39 -16.07 25.08
N TYR A 79 27.08 -15.83 26.36
CA TYR A 79 27.61 -16.49 27.54
C TYR A 79 26.65 -17.53 28.16
N SER A 80 25.45 -17.76 27.63
CA SER A 80 24.45 -18.66 28.26
C SER A 80 24.87 -20.14 28.26
N ASP A 81 25.62 -20.60 27.26
CA ASP A 81 26.18 -21.96 27.25
C ASP A 81 27.33 -22.15 28.24
N ALA A 82 27.96 -21.07 28.73
CA ALA A 82 29.00 -21.18 29.76
C ALA A 82 28.44 -21.62 31.13
N ALA A 83 27.12 -21.48 31.34
CA ALA A 83 26.47 -21.84 32.59
C ALA A 83 26.15 -23.34 32.70
N ILE A 84 26.13 -24.10 31.60
CA ILE A 84 25.72 -25.52 31.62
C ILE A 84 26.92 -26.45 31.88
N ALA A 85 28.15 -26.04 31.56
CA ALA A 85 29.36 -26.86 31.75
C ALA A 85 30.10 -26.62 33.10
N SER A 86 29.61 -25.72 33.96
CA SER A 86 30.30 -25.39 35.21
C SER A 86 29.33 -25.04 36.34
N ALA A 87 28.77 -26.08 36.97
CA ALA A 87 28.47 -26.00 38.39
C ALA A 87 29.78 -26.27 39.17
N PRO A 88 30.58 -25.22 39.41
CA PRO A 88 31.01 -24.98 40.76
C PRO A 88 30.77 -23.51 41.11
N SER A 89 30.00 -23.28 42.18
CA SER A 89 29.94 -22.02 42.94
C SER A 89 29.77 -20.74 42.10
N ALA A 90 28.53 -20.30 41.97
CA ALA A 90 28.18 -18.94 41.58
C ALA A 90 29.02 -17.91 42.36
N HIS A 91 29.99 -17.28 41.69
CA HIS A 91 30.72 -16.16 42.27
C HIS A 91 29.82 -14.92 42.24
N ASN A 92 28.94 -14.85 43.24
CA ASN A 92 28.12 -13.69 43.52
C ASN A 92 28.96 -12.73 44.38
N PRO A 93 29.35 -11.54 43.90
CA PRO A 93 30.21 -10.62 44.66
C PRO A 93 29.59 -10.09 45.97
N TRP A 94 28.30 -10.35 46.18
CA TRP A 94 27.49 -9.85 47.29
C TRP A 94 26.89 -10.96 48.18
N ALA A 95 27.27 -12.23 47.98
CA ALA A 95 26.80 -13.31 48.87
C ALA A 95 27.53 -13.27 50.23
N PRO A 96 26.85 -13.58 51.36
CA PRO A 96 27.49 -13.67 52.67
C PRO A 96 28.60 -14.73 52.63
N LYS A 97 29.79 -14.38 53.14
CA LYS A 97 30.92 -15.30 53.23
C LYS A 97 30.69 -16.30 54.35
N ASP A 98 30.24 -17.49 54.02
CA ASP A 98 30.29 -18.62 54.93
C ASP A 98 31.75 -19.04 55.14
N ALA A 99 32.19 -18.88 56.39
CA ALA A 99 33.56 -19.15 56.82
C ALA A 99 33.81 -20.66 56.93
N ASN A 100 34.31 -21.30 55.87
CA ASN A 100 35.11 -22.52 56.03
C ASN A 100 35.95 -22.85 54.79
N GLY A 101 37.24 -23.10 54.99
CA GLY A 101 38.08 -23.79 54.01
C GLY A 101 39.02 -22.89 53.19
N SER A 102 40.08 -22.41 53.83
CA SER A 102 41.32 -22.03 53.14
C SER A 102 41.96 -23.29 52.53
N SER A 103 41.76 -23.53 51.23
CA SER A 103 42.63 -24.40 50.43
C SER A 103 43.42 -23.56 49.43
N LEU A 104 44.68 -23.32 49.77
CA LEU A 104 45.69 -22.74 48.88
C LEU A 104 45.95 -23.71 47.73
N SER A 105 45.26 -23.52 46.60
CA SER A 105 45.47 -24.30 45.37
C SER A 105 46.49 -23.61 44.45
N MET A 106 47.78 -23.88 44.70
CA MET A 106 48.86 -23.62 43.72
C MET A 106 48.92 -24.77 42.69
N ASN A 107 48.02 -24.76 41.71
CA ASN A 107 48.22 -25.35 40.36
C ASN A 107 47.08 -24.97 39.37
N SER A 108 46.25 -23.97 39.68
CA SER A 108 44.99 -23.66 39.00
C SER A 108 45.12 -22.55 37.93
N GLY A 109 46.29 -22.43 37.31
CA GLY A 109 46.55 -21.43 36.25
C GLY A 109 46.30 -21.97 34.84
N ASP A 110 46.62 -23.24 34.59
CA ASP A 110 46.52 -23.83 33.25
C ASP A 110 45.11 -24.29 32.91
N TYR A 111 44.41 -24.93 33.85
CA TYR A 111 43.03 -25.39 33.64
C TYR A 111 42.05 -24.22 33.42
N THR A 112 42.27 -23.11 34.12
CA THR A 112 41.47 -21.90 33.94
C THR A 112 41.79 -21.25 32.59
N ARG A 113 43.07 -21.15 32.21
CA ARG A 113 43.46 -20.60 30.90
C ARG A 113 42.96 -21.43 29.71
N GLU A 114 43.04 -22.76 29.80
CA GLU A 114 42.54 -23.67 28.74
C GLU A 114 41.03 -23.57 28.58
N THR A 115 40.29 -23.54 29.69
CA THR A 115 38.82 -23.36 29.66
C THR A 115 38.41 -21.98 29.12
N HIS A 116 39.22 -20.93 29.33
CA HIS A 116 39.01 -19.63 28.68
C HIS A 116 39.24 -19.69 27.17
N ALA A 117 40.30 -20.36 26.70
CA ALA A 117 40.58 -20.48 25.27
C ALA A 117 39.50 -21.27 24.51
N LEU A 118 39.00 -22.37 25.09
CA LEU A 118 37.90 -23.16 24.51
C LEU A 118 36.60 -22.36 24.46
N ARG A 119 36.33 -21.55 25.49
CA ARG A 119 35.17 -20.65 25.51
C ARG A 119 35.27 -19.58 24.44
N GLU A 120 36.44 -18.96 24.27
CA GLU A 120 36.66 -17.98 23.20
C GLU A 120 36.44 -18.60 21.82
N GLN A 121 36.98 -19.80 21.59
CA GLN A 121 36.78 -20.51 20.32
C GLN A 121 35.30 -20.84 20.06
N SER A 122 34.57 -21.30 21.09
CA SER A 122 33.13 -21.55 20.98
C SER A 122 32.33 -20.26 20.75
N PHE A 123 32.73 -19.14 21.38
CA PHE A 123 32.14 -17.83 21.19
C PHE A 123 32.38 -17.33 19.77
N PHE A 124 33.58 -17.50 19.20
CA PHE A 124 33.86 -17.13 17.82
C PHE A 124 33.05 -17.95 16.82
N ALA A 125 32.90 -19.26 17.04
CA ALA A 125 32.09 -20.12 16.19
C ALA A 125 30.58 -19.75 16.24
N ASN A 126 30.06 -19.50 17.45
CA ASN A 126 28.68 -19.07 17.64
C ASN A 126 28.42 -17.66 17.09
N THR A 127 29.41 -16.76 17.18
CA THR A 127 29.30 -15.40 16.63
C THR A 127 29.35 -15.42 15.11
N HIS A 128 30.21 -16.25 14.50
CA HIS A 128 30.29 -16.38 13.05
C HIS A 128 28.97 -16.86 12.47
N THR A 129 28.38 -17.90 13.06
CA THR A 129 27.08 -18.43 12.63
C THR A 129 25.95 -17.42 12.82
N ALA A 130 25.96 -16.64 13.90
CA ALA A 130 25.00 -15.54 14.09
C ALA A 130 25.19 -14.40 13.07
N LEU A 131 26.44 -14.03 12.75
CA LEU A 131 26.74 -13.00 11.75
C LEU A 131 26.30 -13.42 10.35
N ASP A 132 26.55 -14.67 9.96
CA ASP A 132 26.10 -15.22 8.69
C ASP A 132 24.57 -15.16 8.55
N GLU A 133 23.85 -15.50 9.64
CA GLU A 133 22.38 -15.41 9.69
C GLU A 133 21.89 -13.96 9.57
N TYR A 134 22.54 -13.00 10.25
CA TYR A 134 22.21 -11.58 10.10
C TYR A 134 22.47 -11.06 8.68
N LEU A 135 23.53 -11.55 8.04
CA LEU A 135 23.91 -11.14 6.69
C LEU A 135 22.93 -11.71 5.66
N ALA A 136 22.55 -12.99 5.81
CA ALA A 136 21.50 -13.62 5.01
C ALA A 136 20.15 -12.89 5.17
N ARG A 137 19.78 -12.52 6.40
CA ARG A 137 18.58 -11.72 6.68
C ARG A 137 18.66 -10.33 6.06
N GLY A 138 19.82 -9.67 6.13
CA GLY A 138 20.06 -8.38 5.50
C GLY A 138 19.90 -8.44 3.97
N GLN A 139 20.41 -9.50 3.33
CA GLN A 139 20.23 -9.74 1.91
C GLN A 139 18.75 -9.94 1.54
N ALA A 140 17.99 -10.67 2.35
CA ALA A 140 16.55 -10.86 2.13
C ALA A 140 15.76 -9.55 2.24
N VAL A 141 16.07 -8.69 3.22
CA VAL A 141 15.44 -7.37 3.38
C VAL A 141 15.76 -6.44 2.21
N LEU A 142 17.01 -6.44 1.73
CA LEU A 142 17.39 -5.66 0.54
C LEU A 142 16.68 -6.17 -0.73
N GLY A 143 16.45 -7.48 -0.84
CA GLY A 143 15.63 -8.08 -1.88
C GLY A 143 14.17 -7.59 -1.85
N ASP A 144 13.57 -7.58 -0.66
CA ASP A 144 12.18 -7.12 -0.47
C ASP A 144 12.02 -5.63 -0.78
N LEU A 145 12.96 -4.77 -0.37
CA LEU A 145 12.99 -3.35 -0.75
C LEU A 145 13.07 -3.16 -2.27
N GLY A 146 13.83 -4.01 -2.96
CA GLY A 146 13.88 -4.06 -4.42
C GLY A 146 12.53 -4.41 -5.05
N GLN A 147 11.82 -5.36 -4.46
CA GLN A 147 10.50 -5.81 -4.91
C GLN A 147 9.40 -4.76 -4.65
N GLN A 148 9.41 -4.09 -3.49
CA GLN A 148 8.50 -2.99 -3.17
C GLN A 148 8.65 -1.81 -4.15
N ARG A 149 9.89 -1.51 -4.59
CA ARG A 149 10.14 -0.50 -5.62
C ARG A 149 9.47 -0.84 -6.95
N GLU A 150 9.46 -2.12 -7.33
CA GLU A 150 8.84 -2.57 -8.57
C GLU A 150 7.30 -2.48 -8.51
N ILE A 151 6.71 -2.75 -7.33
CA ILE A 151 5.26 -2.55 -7.07
C ILE A 151 4.87 -1.07 -7.20
N LEU A 152 5.68 -0.16 -6.62
CA LEU A 152 5.47 1.29 -6.72
C LEU A 152 5.54 1.79 -8.17
N LYS A 153 6.51 1.30 -8.95
CA LYS A 153 6.58 1.60 -10.39
C LYS A 153 5.38 1.06 -11.16
N GLY A 154 4.93 -0.16 -10.85
CA GLY A 154 3.74 -0.76 -11.45
C GLY A 154 2.48 0.08 -11.17
N THR A 155 2.37 0.59 -9.94
CA THR A 155 1.28 1.49 -9.52
C THR A 155 1.34 2.83 -10.25
N GLN A 156 2.52 3.43 -10.39
CA GLN A 156 2.71 4.67 -11.16
C GLN A 156 2.31 4.49 -12.63
N LYS A 157 2.71 3.37 -13.25
CA LYS A 157 2.36 3.05 -14.63
C LYS A 157 0.85 2.86 -14.81
N ARG A 158 0.20 2.21 -13.85
CA ARG A 158 -1.27 2.08 -13.82
C ARG A 158 -1.95 3.44 -13.64
N LEU A 159 -1.46 4.29 -12.76
CA LEU A 159 -1.98 5.65 -12.56
C LEU A 159 -1.89 6.49 -13.84
N TYR A 160 -0.78 6.38 -14.57
CA TYR A 160 -0.60 7.05 -15.86
C TYR A 160 -1.59 6.52 -16.91
N SER A 161 -1.84 5.20 -16.96
CA SER A 161 -2.86 4.64 -17.85
C SER A 161 -4.28 5.08 -17.48
N VAL A 162 -4.59 5.18 -16.19
CA VAL A 162 -5.90 5.67 -15.71
C VAL A 162 -6.08 7.15 -16.02
N ALA A 163 -5.03 7.96 -15.88
CA ALA A 163 -5.02 9.36 -16.30
C ALA A 163 -5.26 9.50 -17.81
N ASN A 164 -4.69 8.62 -18.63
CA ASN A 164 -4.94 8.60 -20.07
C ASN A 164 -6.39 8.19 -20.40
N THR A 165 -6.98 7.24 -19.67
CA THR A 165 -8.40 6.86 -19.86
C THR A 165 -9.37 7.93 -19.36
N LEU A 166 -9.07 8.62 -18.25
CA LEU A 166 -9.83 9.77 -17.76
C LEU A 166 -9.70 10.98 -18.71
N GLY A 167 -8.54 11.15 -19.36
CA GLY A 167 -8.33 12.14 -20.41
C GLY A 167 -9.18 11.85 -21.67
N VAL A 168 -9.29 10.59 -22.07
CA VAL A 168 -10.18 10.14 -23.15
C VAL A 168 -11.66 10.36 -22.82
N SER A 169 -12.08 10.26 -21.55
CA SER A 169 -13.43 10.66 -21.10
C SER A 169 -13.68 12.19 -21.24
N GLY A 170 -12.62 13.00 -21.14
CA GLY A 170 -12.67 14.44 -21.40
C GLY A 170 -12.94 14.79 -22.87
N ASP A 171 -12.45 13.98 -23.81
CA ASP A 171 -12.71 14.14 -25.24
C ASP A 171 -14.15 13.78 -25.61
N THR A 172 -14.77 12.82 -24.90
CA THR A 172 -16.22 12.56 -25.04
C THR A 172 -17.04 13.75 -24.55
N ILE A 173 -16.64 14.38 -23.44
CA ILE A 173 -17.25 15.63 -22.93
C ILE A 173 -17.11 16.77 -23.94
N ARG A 174 -15.92 16.98 -24.53
CA ARG A 174 -15.69 18.00 -25.57
C ARG A 174 -16.45 17.72 -26.87
N MET A 175 -16.56 16.45 -27.28
CA MET A 175 -17.33 16.06 -28.45
C MET A 175 -18.81 16.41 -28.31
N ILE A 176 -19.35 16.36 -27.08
CA ILE A 176 -20.74 16.71 -26.79
C ILE A 176 -20.93 18.23 -26.71
N GLU A 177 -20.00 18.99 -26.11
CA GLU A 177 -20.07 20.46 -26.07
C GLU A 177 -20.06 21.08 -27.49
N ARG A 178 -19.35 20.44 -28.44
CA ARG A 178 -19.33 20.86 -29.85
C ARG A 178 -20.70 20.77 -30.51
N ARG A 179 -21.51 19.76 -30.18
CA ARG A 179 -22.87 19.61 -30.75
C ARG A 179 -23.81 20.74 -30.31
N ALA A 180 -23.70 21.19 -29.06
CA ALA A 180 -24.50 22.32 -28.56
C ALA A 180 -24.10 23.66 -29.21
N LYS A 181 -22.82 23.84 -29.56
CA LYS A 181 -22.36 25.03 -30.31
C LYS A 181 -22.84 25.00 -31.77
N GLN A 182 -22.84 23.83 -32.41
CA GLN A 182 -23.41 23.67 -33.76
C GLN A 182 -24.91 23.96 -33.79
N ASP A 183 -25.65 23.53 -32.76
CA ASP A 183 -27.10 23.76 -32.67
C ASP A 183 -27.45 25.26 -32.61
N LYS A 184 -26.66 26.06 -31.88
CA LYS A 184 -26.78 27.53 -31.89
C LYS A 184 -26.56 28.15 -33.27
N TRP A 185 -25.68 27.56 -34.07
CA TRP A 185 -25.36 28.06 -35.41
C TRP A 185 -26.50 27.77 -36.39
N ILE A 186 -27.10 26.58 -36.30
CA ILE A 186 -28.29 26.19 -37.05
C ILE A 186 -29.50 27.08 -36.71
N PHE A 187 -29.68 27.43 -35.43
CA PHE A 187 -30.72 28.37 -35.02
C PHE A 187 -30.53 29.75 -35.66
N TRP A 188 -29.32 30.31 -35.62
CA TRP A 188 -29.03 31.62 -36.22
C TRP A 188 -29.19 31.59 -37.75
N ALA A 189 -28.80 30.50 -38.41
CA ALA A 189 -29.02 30.33 -39.84
C ALA A 189 -30.52 30.35 -40.19
N GLY A 190 -31.37 29.68 -39.41
CA GLY A 190 -32.83 29.71 -39.58
C GLY A 190 -33.43 31.11 -39.43
N VAL A 191 -32.96 31.90 -38.45
CA VAL A 191 -33.40 33.28 -38.25
C VAL A 191 -33.05 34.16 -39.46
N VAL A 192 -31.83 34.05 -39.98
CA VAL A 192 -31.40 34.83 -41.16
C VAL A 192 -32.21 34.46 -42.39
N VAL A 193 -32.44 33.17 -42.65
CA VAL A 193 -33.26 32.71 -43.78
C VAL A 193 -34.70 33.20 -43.67
N PHE A 194 -35.29 33.18 -42.47
CA PHE A 194 -36.65 33.66 -42.24
C PHE A 194 -36.79 35.16 -42.54
N PHE A 195 -35.88 35.99 -42.01
CA PHE A 195 -35.88 37.42 -42.31
C PHE A 195 -35.62 37.71 -43.80
N GLY A 196 -34.72 36.97 -44.44
CA GLY A 196 -34.47 37.08 -45.88
C GLY A 196 -35.71 36.75 -46.70
N PHE A 197 -36.46 35.72 -46.31
CA PHE A 197 -37.72 35.36 -46.96
C PHE A 197 -38.79 36.44 -46.80
N CYS A 198 -38.99 36.96 -45.58
CA CYS A 198 -39.93 38.07 -45.34
C CYS A 198 -39.55 39.33 -46.14
N TRP A 199 -38.26 39.65 -46.21
CA TRP A 199 -37.77 40.76 -47.01
C TRP A 199 -38.04 40.57 -48.51
N LEU A 200 -37.81 39.37 -49.04
CA LEU A 200 -38.04 39.04 -50.45
C LEU A 200 -39.53 39.16 -50.80
N VAL A 201 -40.43 38.67 -49.94
CA VAL A 201 -41.88 38.81 -50.15
C VAL A 201 -42.30 40.28 -50.14
N LEU A 202 -41.82 41.08 -49.17
CA LEU A 202 -42.14 42.51 -49.11
C LEU A 202 -41.59 43.29 -50.29
N HIS A 203 -40.42 42.91 -50.81
CA HIS A 203 -39.82 43.57 -51.97
C HIS A 203 -40.51 43.20 -53.29
N TYR A 204 -41.03 41.97 -53.41
CA TYR A 204 -41.69 41.52 -54.64
C TYR A 204 -43.18 41.91 -54.70
N LEU A 205 -43.82 42.15 -53.55
CA LEU A 205 -45.23 42.57 -53.45
C LEU A 205 -45.42 44.10 -53.40
N ARG A 206 -44.34 44.87 -53.39
CA ARG A 206 -44.31 46.34 -53.39
C ARG A 206 -43.70 46.85 -54.69
#